data_AF-A0A7S2K237-F1
#
_entry.id   AF-A0A7S2K237-F1
#
_cell.length_a   1.000
_cell.length_b   1.000
_cell.length_c   1.000
_cell.angle_alpha   90.00
_cell.angle_beta   90.00
_cell.angle_gamma   90.00
#
_symmetry.space_group_name_H-M   'P 1'
#
loop_
_entity.id
_entity.type
_entity.pdbx_description
1 polymer ?
#
loop_
_entity_poly.entity_id
_entity_poly.type
_entity_poly.pdbx_seq_one_letter_code
_entity_poly.pdbx_strand_id
1 'polypeptide(L)'
;DCQAWLCDDSGAAAVESSTTVVLALAPSADEPAPEAADDERELLEALKLVMFTLRGMMAPSARLVLCGPLPVDAPSGDAREAQVRVRERIAEAIGAWADADADCFVDFLRPAARGVGVTGPLGQDDASHARLFACIDLDAVLGQ
;
A
#
# COMPACT_ATOMS: atom_id res chain seq x y z
N ASP A 1 1.47 2.66 -15.86
CA ASP A 1 1.92 2.84 -14.47
C ASP A 1 0.69 2.66 -13.59
N CYS A 2 0.70 1.66 -12.71
CA CYS A 2 -0.49 1.31 -11.93
C CYS A 2 -0.82 2.36 -10.85
N GLN A 3 0.20 2.96 -10.25
CA GLN A 3 0.00 4.01 -9.27
C GLN A 3 -0.58 5.26 -9.94
N ALA A 4 -0.12 5.62 -11.14
CA ALA A 4 -0.75 6.70 -11.92
C ALA A 4 -2.19 6.35 -12.32
N TRP A 5 -2.47 5.11 -12.71
CA TRP A 5 -3.84 4.66 -13.03
C TRP A 5 -4.79 4.78 -11.83
N LEU A 6 -4.32 4.45 -10.63
CA LEU A 6 -5.13 4.52 -9.43
C LEU A 6 -5.16 5.91 -8.80
N CYS A 7 -4.10 6.71 -8.92
CA CYS A 7 -3.88 7.91 -8.10
C CYS A 7 -3.86 9.24 -8.85
N ASP A 8 -3.79 9.23 -10.19
CA ASP A 8 -3.88 10.45 -11.01
C ASP A 8 -5.28 10.60 -11.64
N ASP A 9 -5.84 11.81 -11.53
CA ASP A 9 -7.18 12.25 -12.02
C ASP A 9 -7.34 12.23 -13.56
N SER A 10 -6.43 11.58 -14.27
CA SER A 10 -6.39 11.51 -15.72
C SER A 10 -7.23 10.35 -16.26
N GLY A 11 -8.56 10.44 -16.07
CA GLY A 11 -9.57 9.71 -16.85
C GLY A 11 -9.18 8.27 -17.18
N ALA A 12 -8.90 7.47 -16.15
CA ALA A 12 -8.59 6.07 -16.29
C ALA A 12 -9.69 5.38 -17.11
N ALA A 13 -9.33 4.74 -18.22
CA ALA A 13 -10.28 3.97 -19.01
C ALA A 13 -10.93 2.92 -18.10
N ALA A 14 -12.27 2.92 -18.04
CA ALA A 14 -13.05 1.96 -17.28
C ALA A 14 -12.54 0.55 -17.56
N VAL A 15 -12.04 -0.11 -16.52
CA VAL A 15 -11.61 -1.50 -16.62
C VAL A 15 -12.87 -2.34 -16.65
N GLU A 16 -13.06 -3.13 -17.70
CA GLU A 16 -14.19 -4.06 -17.81
C GLU A 16 -14.30 -4.90 -16.52
N SER A 17 -15.44 -4.76 -15.83
CA SER A 17 -15.93 -5.51 -14.67
C SER A 17 -15.04 -6.68 -14.24
N SER A 18 -14.03 -6.39 -13.42
CA SER A 18 -13.21 -7.39 -12.73
C SER A 18 -13.24 -7.10 -11.23
N THR A 19 -13.38 -8.15 -10.42
CA THR A 19 -13.31 -8.01 -8.96
C THR A 19 -11.90 -7.57 -8.58
N THR A 20 -11.75 -6.40 -7.99
CA THR A 20 -10.45 -5.93 -7.50
C THR A 20 -10.38 -6.07 -5.99
N VAL A 21 -9.30 -6.67 -5.49
CA VAL A 21 -8.98 -6.79 -4.06
C VAL A 21 -7.83 -5.84 -3.76
N VAL A 22 -8.05 -4.92 -2.83
CA VAL A 22 -7.02 -3.99 -2.34
C VAL A 22 -6.56 -4.47 -0.97
N LEU A 23 -5.25 -4.70 -0.84
CA LEU A 23 -4.61 -5.09 0.42
C LEU A 23 -3.60 -4.02 0.83
N ALA A 24 -3.72 -3.51 2.06
CA ALA A 24 -2.85 -2.46 2.56
C ALA A 24 -2.32 -2.77 3.95
N LEU A 25 -1.05 -2.41 4.17
CA LEU A 25 -0.38 -2.54 5.46
C LEU A 25 -0.61 -1.27 6.30
N ALA A 26 -1.53 -1.35 7.26
CA ALA A 26 -1.68 -0.34 8.29
C ALA A 26 -0.96 -0.80 9.56
N PRO A 27 -0.05 0.01 10.13
CA PRO A 27 0.47 -0.27 11.47
C PRO A 27 -0.69 -0.17 12.49
N SER A 28 -0.71 -1.07 13.46
CA SER A 28 -1.61 -0.95 14.62
C SER A 28 -1.26 0.32 15.40
N ALA A 29 -2.26 1.12 15.76
CA ALA A 29 -2.07 2.35 16.54
C ALA A 29 -1.43 2.10 17.92
N ASP A 30 -1.49 0.85 18.41
CA ASP A 30 -0.99 0.44 19.72
C ASP A 30 0.34 -0.34 19.66
N GLU A 31 0.87 -0.66 18.47
CA GLU A 31 2.12 -1.40 18.35
C GLU A 31 3.31 -0.47 18.10
N PRO A 32 4.41 -0.59 18.89
CA PRO A 32 5.64 0.09 18.56
C PRO A 32 6.08 -0.35 17.16
N ALA A 33 6.53 0.59 16.35
CA ALA A 33 7.03 0.28 15.01
C ALA A 33 8.11 -0.82 15.12
N PRO A 34 8.15 -1.79 14.20
CA PRO A 34 9.10 -2.89 14.26
C PRO A 34 10.51 -2.35 14.39
N GLU A 35 11.13 -2.57 15.56
CA GLU A 35 12.47 -2.08 15.88
C GLU A 35 13.55 -3.02 15.32
N ALA A 36 13.19 -4.25 14.93
CA ALA A 36 14.13 -5.30 14.53
C ALA A 36 13.95 -5.78 13.08
N ALA A 37 15.06 -6.21 12.47
CA ALA A 37 15.08 -6.84 11.13
C ALA A 37 14.35 -8.19 11.09
N ASP A 38 14.20 -8.86 12.24
CA ASP A 38 13.45 -10.12 12.34
C ASP A 38 11.94 -9.88 12.12
N ASP A 39 11.39 -8.77 12.65
CA ASP A 39 10.00 -8.36 12.44
C ASP A 39 9.69 -8.03 10.98
N GLU A 40 10.68 -7.45 10.26
CA GLU A 40 10.56 -7.16 8.82
C GLU A 40 10.41 -8.44 8.00
N ARG A 41 11.26 -9.45 8.25
CA ARG A 41 11.22 -10.71 7.52
C ARG A 41 9.92 -11.46 7.81
N GLU A 42 9.53 -11.57 9.08
CA GLU A 42 8.29 -12.25 9.48
C GLU A 42 7.05 -11.59 8.86
N LEU A 43 7.01 -10.26 8.84
CA LEU A 43 5.95 -9.50 8.18
C LEU A 43 5.89 -9.81 6.67
N LEU A 44 7.04 -9.81 5.98
CA LEU A 44 7.08 -10.09 4.55
C LEU A 44 6.70 -11.54 4.22
N GLU A 45 7.09 -12.51 5.06
CA GLU A 45 6.68 -13.91 4.92
C GLU A 45 5.17 -14.08 5.13
N ALA A 46 4.62 -13.45 6.18
CA ALA A 46 3.19 -13.45 6.44
C ALA A 46 2.41 -12.81 5.29
N LEU A 47 2.88 -11.68 4.77
CA LEU A 47 2.24 -10.99 3.65
C LEU A 47 2.26 -11.85 2.38
N LYS A 48 3.37 -12.52 2.06
CA LYS A 48 3.44 -13.48 0.95
C LYS A 48 2.42 -14.61 1.10
N LEU A 49 2.27 -15.16 2.30
CA LEU A 49 1.30 -16.22 2.56
C LEU A 49 -0.14 -15.73 2.35
N VAL A 50 -0.45 -14.52 2.82
CA VAL A 50 -1.76 -13.88 2.61
C VAL A 50 -2.01 -13.67 1.12
N MET A 51 -1.05 -13.11 0.39
CA MET A 51 -1.15 -12.91 -1.07
C MET A 51 -1.39 -14.22 -1.81
N PHE A 52 -0.60 -15.25 -1.52
CA PHE A 52 -0.76 -16.57 -2.11
C PHE A 52 -2.15 -17.14 -1.85
N THR A 53 -2.64 -17.01 -0.61
CA THR A 53 -3.96 -17.50 -0.21
C THR A 53 -5.07 -16.73 -0.93
N LEU A 54 -4.98 -15.39 -1.00
CA LEU A 54 -5.92 -14.55 -1.73
C LEU A 54 -5.96 -14.94 -3.21
N ARG A 55 -4.80 -15.10 -3.85
CA ARG A 55 -4.71 -15.53 -5.26
C ARG A 55 -5.36 -16.88 -5.51
N GLY A 56 -5.23 -17.83 -4.58
CA GLY A 56 -5.89 -19.13 -4.68
C GLY A 56 -7.43 -19.07 -4.56
N MET A 57 -7.98 -18.03 -3.93
CA MET A 57 -9.42 -17.85 -3.75
C MET A 57 -10.06 -16.92 -4.78
N MET A 58 -9.26 -16.03 -5.38
CA MET A 58 -9.69 -15.04 -6.34
C MET A 58 -10.06 -15.68 -7.69
N ALA A 59 -11.05 -15.10 -8.36
CA ALA A 59 -11.35 -15.47 -9.74
C ALA A 59 -10.13 -15.17 -10.65
N PRO A 60 -9.89 -15.91 -11.74
CA PRO A 60 -8.74 -15.68 -12.61
C PRO A 60 -8.67 -14.27 -13.23
N SER A 61 -9.82 -13.60 -13.37
CA SER A 61 -9.91 -12.22 -13.86
C SER A 61 -9.81 -11.17 -12.76
N ALA A 62 -9.77 -11.57 -11.49
CA ALA A 62 -9.73 -10.65 -10.37
C ALA A 62 -8.33 -10.07 -10.19
N ARG A 63 -8.27 -8.77 -9.89
CA ARG A 63 -7.02 -8.03 -9.74
C ARG A 63 -6.64 -7.88 -8.28
N LEU A 64 -5.39 -8.13 -7.93
CA LEU A 64 -4.83 -7.86 -6.60
C LEU A 64 -3.98 -6.60 -6.66
N VAL A 65 -4.42 -5.57 -5.94
CA VAL A 65 -3.69 -4.34 -5.72
C VAL A 65 -3.08 -4.38 -4.34
N LEU A 66 -1.76 -4.30 -4.27
CA LEU A 66 -1.04 -4.16 -3.01
C LEU A 66 -0.73 -2.70 -2.75
N CYS A 67 -0.91 -2.28 -1.51
CA CYS A 67 -0.48 -0.97 -1.07
C CYS A 67 0.68 -1.11 -0.09
N GLY A 68 1.71 -0.29 -0.32
CA GLY A 68 2.91 -0.24 0.49
C GLY A 68 2.66 0.32 1.90
N PRO A 69 3.71 0.36 2.72
CA PRO A 69 3.62 0.89 4.07
C PRO A 69 3.29 2.39 4.06
N LEU A 70 2.56 2.83 5.09
CA LEU A 70 2.22 4.24 5.27
C LEU A 70 3.46 5.06 5.70
N PRO A 71 3.52 6.37 5.44
CA PRO A 71 4.62 7.22 5.91
C PRO A 71 4.66 7.34 7.44
N VAL A 72 5.85 7.59 8.00
CA VAL A 72 6.07 7.75 9.45
C VAL A 72 5.82 9.20 9.85
N ASP A 73 4.99 9.41 10.87
CA ASP A 73 4.85 10.69 11.57
C ASP A 73 5.32 10.59 13.02
N ALA A 74 6.64 10.47 13.18
CA ALA A 74 7.32 10.43 14.47
C ALA A 74 8.16 11.70 14.66
N PRO A 75 8.42 12.17 15.90
CA PRO A 75 9.36 13.26 16.14
C PRO A 75 10.74 12.93 15.54
N SER A 76 11.43 13.95 15.02
CA SER A 76 12.74 13.79 14.37
C SER A 76 13.78 13.17 15.31
N GLY A 77 14.55 12.19 14.82
CA GLY A 77 15.62 11.52 15.56
C GLY A 77 15.96 10.15 14.97
N ASP A 78 16.95 9.48 15.55
CA ASP A 78 17.48 8.20 15.05
C ASP A 78 16.42 7.10 14.93
N ALA A 79 15.46 7.08 15.87
CA ALA A 79 14.34 6.15 15.85
C ALA A 79 13.42 6.36 14.63
N ARG A 80 13.17 7.62 14.23
CA ARG A 80 12.39 7.94 13.03
C ARG A 80 13.11 7.46 11.77
N GLU A 81 14.42 7.68 11.68
CA GLU A 81 15.18 7.25 10.51
C GLU A 81 15.22 5.73 10.38
N ALA A 82 15.36 5.00 11.50
CA ALA A 82 15.30 3.54 11.49
C ALA A 82 13.95 3.04 10.96
N GLN A 83 12.84 3.61 11.43
CA GLN A 83 11.50 3.26 10.97
C GLN A 83 11.27 3.58 9.49
N VAL A 84 11.75 4.74 9.02
CA VAL A 84 11.68 5.10 7.58
C VAL A 84 12.43 4.07 6.74
N ARG A 85 13.67 3.72 7.13
CA ARG A 85 14.48 2.72 6.40
C ARG A 85 13.83 1.34 6.37
N VAL A 86 13.18 0.90 7.45
CA VAL A 86 12.43 -0.37 7.47
C VAL A 86 11.27 -0.32 6.49
N ARG A 87 10.48 0.77 6.51
CA ARG A 87 9.33 0.91 5.60
C ARG A 87 9.76 1.01 4.13
N GLU A 88 10.87 1.68 3.82
CA GLU A 88 11.43 1.71 2.47
C GLU A 88 11.82 0.31 1.98
N ARG A 89 12.48 -0.50 2.82
CA ARG A 89 12.81 -1.89 2.46
C ARG A 89 11.58 -2.77 2.27
N ILE A 90 10.56 -2.61 3.12
CA ILE A 90 9.28 -3.31 2.94
C ILE A 90 8.62 -2.90 1.62
N ALA A 91 8.57 -1.60 1.32
CA ALA A 91 8.00 -1.10 0.06
C ALA A 91 8.76 -1.63 -1.16
N GLU A 92 10.09 -1.67 -1.11
CA GLU A 92 10.93 -2.26 -2.16
C GLU A 92 10.67 -3.76 -2.34
N ALA A 93 10.59 -4.51 -1.23
CA ALA A 93 10.32 -5.95 -1.26
C ALA A 93 8.93 -6.25 -1.87
N ILE A 94 7.89 -5.52 -1.46
CA ILE A 94 6.54 -5.68 -2.03
C ILE A 94 6.51 -5.25 -3.50
N GLY A 95 7.19 -4.15 -3.84
CA GLY A 95 7.31 -3.69 -5.22
C GLY A 95 7.93 -4.75 -6.13
N ALA A 96 8.94 -5.49 -5.64
CA ALA A 96 9.54 -6.60 -6.38
C ALA A 96 8.58 -7.79 -6.57
N TRP A 97 7.56 -7.96 -5.73
CA TRP A 97 6.53 -8.99 -5.91
C TRP A 97 5.44 -8.58 -6.89
N ALA A 98 5.28 -7.27 -7.14
CA ALA A 98 4.27 -6.76 -8.07
C ALA A 98 4.50 -7.23 -9.51
N ASP A 99 5.73 -7.62 -9.86
CA ASP A 99 6.02 -8.21 -11.17
C ASP A 99 5.70 -9.73 -11.23
N ALA A 100 5.51 -10.40 -10.08
CA ALA A 100 5.36 -11.85 -9.98
C ALA A 100 3.97 -12.32 -9.51
N ASP A 101 3.41 -11.66 -8.48
CA ASP A 101 2.30 -12.19 -7.69
C ASP A 101 1.15 -11.18 -7.46
N ALA A 102 1.37 -9.89 -7.69
CA ALA A 102 0.32 -8.85 -7.67
C ALA A 102 0.11 -8.25 -9.06
N ASP A 103 -1.08 -7.69 -9.33
CA ASP A 103 -1.33 -7.00 -10.60
C ASP A 103 -0.88 -5.53 -10.52
N CYS A 104 -0.75 -5.02 -9.29
CA CYS A 104 -0.49 -3.63 -9.03
C CYS A 104 0.15 -3.42 -7.65
N PHE A 105 1.02 -2.42 -7.57
CA PHE A 105 1.55 -1.90 -6.33
C PHE A 105 1.39 -0.38 -6.25
N VAL A 106 0.86 0.10 -5.13
CA VAL A 106 0.73 1.53 -4.79
C VAL A 106 1.71 1.83 -3.67
N ASP A 107 2.76 2.59 -3.98
CA ASP A 107 3.77 2.99 -3.01
C ASP A 107 3.34 4.28 -2.28
N PHE A 108 2.74 4.13 -1.10
CA PHE A 108 2.31 5.24 -0.25
C PHE A 108 3.47 6.09 0.31
N LEU A 109 4.71 5.63 0.21
CA LEU A 109 5.88 6.43 0.59
C LEU A 109 6.21 7.46 -0.50
N ARG A 110 5.81 7.21 -1.75
CA ARG A 110 6.08 8.12 -2.87
C ARG A 110 5.10 9.30 -2.89
N PRO A 111 5.57 10.51 -3.27
CA PRO A 111 4.72 11.68 -3.38
C PRO A 111 3.51 11.50 -4.32
N ALA A 112 3.63 10.66 -5.36
CA ALA A 112 2.54 10.44 -6.32
C ALA A 112 1.34 9.67 -5.75
N ALA A 113 1.49 8.93 -4.65
CA ALA A 113 0.35 8.31 -3.95
C ALA A 113 -0.32 9.28 -2.97
N ARG A 114 0.24 10.48 -2.80
CA ARG A 114 -0.42 11.57 -2.09
C ARG A 114 -1.33 12.22 -3.11
N GLY A 115 -2.55 11.70 -3.25
CA GLY A 115 -3.57 12.27 -4.13
C GLY A 115 -3.71 13.78 -3.94
N VAL A 116 -4.32 14.43 -4.93
CA VAL A 116 -4.57 15.88 -4.91
C VAL A 116 -5.23 16.28 -3.58
N GLY A 117 -4.54 17.07 -2.76
CA GLY A 117 -5.09 17.58 -1.48
C GLY A 117 -4.61 16.88 -0.21
N VAL A 118 -3.68 15.90 -0.27
CA VAL A 118 -2.98 15.43 0.93
C VAL A 118 -1.89 16.44 1.34
N THR A 119 -2.31 17.56 1.90
CA THR A 119 -1.45 18.53 2.58
C THR A 119 -1.58 18.36 4.09
N GLY A 120 -0.47 18.15 4.79
CA GLY A 120 -0.42 18.03 6.25
C GLY A 120 0.21 16.72 6.74
N PRO A 121 0.49 16.62 8.04
CA PRO A 121 0.99 15.39 8.66
C PRO A 121 -0.03 14.25 8.49
N LEU A 122 0.48 13.03 8.30
CA LEU A 122 -0.30 11.80 8.21
C LEU A 122 -0.09 11.04 9.52
N GLY A 123 -1.10 11.03 10.39
CA GLY A 123 -1.08 10.26 11.62
C GLY A 123 -1.30 8.76 11.37
N GLN A 124 -1.31 8.00 12.46
CA GLN A 124 -1.73 6.58 12.45
C GLN A 124 -3.22 6.41 12.77
N ASP A 125 -4.00 7.48 12.60
CA ASP A 125 -5.44 7.47 12.82
C ASP A 125 -6.21 7.08 11.55
N ASP A 126 -7.44 6.63 11.74
CA ASP A 126 -8.34 6.24 10.65
C ASP A 126 -8.54 7.36 9.62
N ALA A 127 -8.50 8.62 10.05
CA ALA A 127 -8.65 9.78 9.18
C ALA A 127 -7.46 9.93 8.22
N SER A 128 -6.24 9.71 8.71
CA SER A 128 -5.01 9.74 7.89
C SER A 128 -4.94 8.55 6.95
N HIS A 129 -5.38 7.37 7.41
CA HIS A 129 -5.54 6.19 6.55
C HIS A 129 -6.53 6.46 5.42
N ALA A 130 -7.72 6.98 5.74
CA ALA A 130 -8.74 7.31 4.75
C ALA A 130 -8.23 8.31 3.70
N ARG A 131 -7.41 9.29 4.10
CA ARG A 131 -6.79 10.26 3.16
C ARG A 131 -5.77 9.62 2.21
N LEU A 132 -5.08 8.56 2.63
CA LEU A 132 -4.17 7.82 1.76
C LEU A 132 -4.93 6.92 0.80
N PHE A 133 -6.04 6.31 1.22
CA PHE A 133 -6.92 5.57 0.32
C PHE A 133 -7.74 6.47 -0.61
N ALA A 134 -7.91 7.75 -0.28
CA ALA A 134 -8.59 8.71 -1.15
C ALA A 134 -7.86 8.94 -2.47
N CYS A 135 -6.58 8.57 -2.57
CA CYS A 135 -5.90 8.58 -3.87
C CYS A 135 -6.39 7.42 -4.75
N ILE A 136 -6.87 6.31 -4.22
CA ILE A 136 -7.31 5.16 -5.01
C ILE A 136 -8.65 5.48 -5.66
N ASP A 137 -8.66 5.56 -7.00
CA ASP A 137 -9.87 5.63 -7.81
C ASP A 137 -10.71 4.36 -7.61
N LEU A 138 -11.72 4.45 -6.74
CA LEU A 138 -12.62 3.35 -6.45
C LEU A 138 -13.50 2.98 -7.65
N ASP A 139 -13.81 3.93 -8.53
CA ASP A 139 -14.60 3.67 -9.73
C ASP A 139 -13.76 2.83 -10.71
N ALA A 140 -12.47 3.14 -10.85
CA ALA A 140 -11.53 2.31 -11.62
C ALA A 140 -11.34 0.90 -11.01
N VAL A 141 -11.31 0.78 -9.68
CA VAL A 141 -11.21 -0.50 -8.94
C VAL A 141 -12.48 -1.34 -9.09
N LEU A 142 -13.66 -0.71 -9.06
CA LEU A 142 -14.97 -1.37 -9.14
C LEU A 142 -15.46 -1.57 -10.59
N GLY A 143 -14.80 -0.94 -11.56
CA GLY A 143 -15.18 -0.95 -12.98
C GLY A 143 -16.48 -0.20 -13.24
N GLN A 144 -16.71 0.92 -12.54
CA GLN A 144 -17.91 1.76 -12.62
C GLN A 144 -17.70 3.03 -13.44
#